data_AF-A0A925GQG3-F1
#
_entry.id   AF-A0A925GQG3-F1
#
_cell.length_a   1.000
_cell.length_b   1.000
_cell.length_c   1.000
_cell.angle_alpha   90.00
_cell.angle_beta   90.00
_cell.angle_gamma   90.00
#
_symmetry.space_group_name_H-M   'P 1'
#
loop_
_entity.id
_entity.type
_entity.pdbx_description
1 polymer ?
#
loop_
_entity_poly.entity_id
_entity_poly.type
_entity_poly.pdbx_seq_one_letter_code
_entity_poly.pdbx_strand_id
1 'polypeptide(L)' 'MTEGENYLRMYPGLEKWINQCVICQTKGYKPEIPEKIFPGIAAQNIKKFFPPLELNGGICEECLKHLPTEIGRLK' A
#
# COMPACT_ATOMS: atom_id res chain seq x y z
N MET A 1 -1.70 -13.07 11.23
CA MET A 1 -0.98 -11.80 11.43
C MET A 1 0.38 -11.94 10.81
N THR A 2 0.70 -11.09 9.83
CA THR A 2 1.97 -11.18 9.10
C THR A 2 3.10 -10.46 9.84
N GLU A 3 4.35 -10.73 9.47
CA GLU A 3 5.51 -9.98 9.97
C GLU A 3 5.37 -8.47 9.69
N GLY A 4 4.86 -8.11 8.50
CA GLY A 4 4.59 -6.73 8.14
C GLY A 4 3.56 -6.06 9.05
N GLU A 5 2.48 -6.76 9.39
CA GLU A 5 1.46 -6.23 10.31
C GLU A 5 1.99 -6.04 11.73
N ASN A 6 2.83 -6.97 12.21
CA ASN A 6 3.53 -6.80 13.48
C ASN A 6 4.49 -5.61 13.45
N TYR A 7 5.21 -5.42 12.34
CA TYR A 7 6.12 -4.30 12.15
C TYR A 7 5.39 -2.95 12.20
N LEU A 8 4.23 -2.84 11.55
CA LEU A 8 3.40 -1.63 11.61
C LEU A 8 2.86 -1.36 13.01
N ARG A 9 2.52 -2.39 13.80
CA ARG A 9 2.13 -2.20 15.21
C ARG A 9 3.25 -1.62 16.06
N MET A 10 4.50 -2.01 15.81
CA MET A 10 5.66 -1.47 16.51
C MET A 10 5.96 -0.02 16.10
N TYR A 11 5.66 0.34 14.85
CA TYR A 11 5.91 1.67 14.29
C TYR A 11 4.67 2.23 13.56
N PRO A 12 3.60 2.61 14.27
CA PRO A 12 2.31 2.99 13.65
C PRO A 12 2.43 4.16 12.67
N GLY A 13 3.38 5.08 12.89
CA GLY A 13 3.65 6.20 11.98
C GLY A 13 4.10 5.79 10.56
N LEU A 14 4.43 4.51 10.35
CA LEU A 14 4.77 3.95 9.05
C LEU A 14 3.54 3.56 8.22
N GLU A 15 2.34 3.46 8.83
CA GLU A 15 1.09 3.13 8.11
C GLU A 15 0.79 4.12 6.98
N LYS A 16 1.24 5.38 7.10
CA LYS A 16 1.10 6.39 6.05
C LYS A 16 1.76 6.00 4.72
N TRP A 17 2.67 5.03 4.73
CA TRP A 17 3.36 4.48 3.55
C TRP A 17 2.73 3.21 3.00
N ILE A 18 1.62 2.76 3.57
CA ILE A 18 0.91 1.55 3.16
C ILE A 18 -0.38 1.98 2.47
N ASN A 19 -0.58 1.43 1.28
CA ASN A 19 -1.83 1.46 0.56
C ASN A 19 -2.63 0.18 0.86
N GLN A 20 -3.95 0.31 0.89
CA GLN A 20 -4.88 -0.80 1.02
C GLN A 20 -6.01 -0.63 0.01
N CYS A 21 -6.20 -1.61 -0.87
CA CYS A 21 -7.31 -1.58 -1.82
C CYS A 21 -8.65 -1.68 -1.09
N VAL A 22 -9.58 -0.77 -1.36
CA VAL A 22 -10.90 -0.77 -0.69
C VAL A 22 -11.78 -1.96 -1.08
N ILE A 23 -11.50 -2.61 -2.21
CA ILE A 23 -12.27 -3.75 -2.72
C ILE A 23 -11.70 -5.07 -2.18
N CYS A 24 -10.47 -5.42 -2.55
CA CYS A 24 -9.88 -6.71 -2.19
C CYS A 24 -9.11 -6.71 -0.86
N GLN A 25 -8.96 -5.54 -0.22
CA GLN A 25 -8.23 -5.38 1.04
C GLN A 25 -6.73 -5.75 0.96
N THR A 26 -6.18 -5.99 -0.23
CA THR A 26 -4.75 -6.19 -0.44
C THR A 26 -3.98 -4.97 0.03
N LYS A 27 -2.91 -5.20 0.79
CA LYS A 27 -2.01 -4.17 1.30
C LYS A 27 -0.69 -4.21 0.54
N GLY A 28 -0.14 -3.04 0.27
CA GLY A 28 1.20 -2.89 -0.30
C GLY A 28 1.78 -1.52 0.04
N TYR A 29 3.06 -1.28 -0.20
CA TYR A 29 3.64 0.03 0.03
C TYR A 29 3.34 0.99 -1.11
N LYS A 30 3.27 2.28 -0.78
CA LYS A 30 3.20 3.40 -1.72
C LYS A 30 4.45 3.46 -2.59
N PRO A 31 4.39 3.26 -3.92
CA PRO A 31 5.57 3.24 -4.78
C PRO A 31 6.50 4.47 -4.64
N GLU A 32 5.94 5.63 -4.28
CA GLU A 32 6.63 6.89 -4.02
C GLU A 32 7.34 6.97 -2.66
N ILE A 33 7.36 5.89 -1.87
CA ILE A 33 8.06 5.84 -0.58
C ILE A 33 9.55 6.25 -0.75
N PRO A 34 10.04 7.25 0.01
CA PRO A 34 11.44 7.64 -0.04
C PRO A 34 12.37 6.47 0.31
N GLU A 35 13.58 6.45 -0.27
CA GLU A 35 14.58 5.43 0.07
C GLU A 35 14.97 5.44 1.56
N LYS A 36 14.85 6.61 2.20
CA LYS A 36 15.14 6.82 3.61
C LYS A 36 13.93 7.45 4.28
N ILE A 37 13.33 6.72 5.20
CA ILE A 37 12.28 7.21 6.09
C ILE A 37 12.66 6.88 7.52
N PHE A 38 12.25 7.73 8.46
CA PHE A 38 12.46 7.45 9.87
C PHE A 38 11.54 6.31 10.34
N PRO A 39 12.03 5.35 11.15
CA PRO A 39 13.40 5.23 11.66
C PRO A 39 14.32 4.39 10.75
N GLY A 40 15.55 4.88 10.54
CA GLY A 40 16.67 4.09 9.99
C GLY A 40 16.36 3.35 8.68
N ILE A 41 16.26 2.02 8.78
CA ILE A 41 16.03 1.09 7.66
C ILE A 41 14.54 0.82 7.36
N ALA A 42 13.62 1.63 7.88
CA ALA A 42 12.18 1.40 7.78
C ALA A 42 11.68 1.26 6.33
N ALA A 43 12.22 2.03 5.37
CA ALA A 43 11.86 1.87 3.95
C ALA A 43 12.17 0.46 3.42
N GLN A 44 13.33 -0.09 3.79
CA GLN A 44 13.75 -1.43 3.35
C GLN A 44 12.87 -2.51 3.98
N ASN A 45 12.55 -2.37 5.27
CA ASN A 45 11.65 -3.29 5.96
C ASN A 45 10.24 -3.27 5.36
N ILE A 46 9.70 -2.08 5.05
CA ILE A 46 8.41 -1.96 4.38
C ILE A 46 8.43 -2.66 3.02
N LYS A 47 9.45 -2.39 2.18
CA LYS A 47 9.60 -3.02 0.85
C LYS A 47 9.81 -4.53 0.94
N LYS A 48 10.35 -5.04 2.04
CA LYS A 48 10.50 -6.48 2.30
C LYS A 48 9.17 -7.15 2.65
N PHE A 49 8.33 -6.50 3.46
CA PHE A 49 7.11 -7.11 3.97
C PHE A 49 5.88 -6.88 3.10
N PHE A 50 5.87 -5.81 2.31
CA PHE A 50 4.74 -5.40 1.49
C PHE A 50 5.20 -5.29 0.03
N PRO A 51 4.43 -5.82 -0.94
CA PRO A 51 4.70 -5.54 -2.35
C PRO A 51 4.36 -4.08 -2.69
N PRO A 52 4.88 -3.51 -3.80
CA PRO A 52 4.39 -2.21 -4.27
C PRO A 52 2.90 -2.32 -4.59
N LEU A 53 2.12 -1.33 -4.18
CA LEU A 53 0.70 -1.25 -4.51
C LEU A 53 0.32 0.18 -4.82
N GLU A 54 0.14 0.46 -6.10
CA GLU A 54 -0.45 1.71 -6.57
C GLU A 54 -1.97 1.61 -6.54
N LEU A 55 -2.63 2.71 -6.16
CA LEU A 55 -4.09 2.79 -6.10
C LEU A 55 -4.54 3.98 -6.94
N ASN A 56 -5.62 3.80 -7.69
CA ASN A 56 -6.36 4.87 -8.35
C ASN A 56 -7.73 4.97 -7.69
N GLY A 57 -8.03 6.11 -7.04
CA GLY A 57 -9.26 6.28 -6.27
C GLY A 57 -9.41 5.28 -5.11
N GLY A 58 -8.29 4.75 -4.57
CA GLY A 58 -8.30 3.73 -3.51
C GLY A 58 -8.45 2.28 -4.01
N ILE A 59 -8.46 2.05 -5.32
CA ILE A 59 -8.64 0.74 -5.94
C ILE A 59 -7.36 0.32 -6.66
N CYS A 60 -6.93 -0.94 -6.48
CA CYS A 60 -5.77 -1.48 -7.17
C CYS A 60 -6.07 -1.79 -8.65
N GLU A 61 -5.03 -1.84 -9.48
CA GLU A 61 -5.16 -2.14 -10.91
C GLU A 61 -5.91 -3.45 -11.18
N GLU A 62 -5.69 -4.48 -10.36
CA GLU A 62 -6.39 -5.75 -10.51
C GLU A 62 -7.90 -5.59 -10.31
N CYS A 63 -8.34 -4.92 -9.24
CA CYS A 63 -9.75 -4.68 -9.01
C CYS A 63 -10.38 -3.76 -10.05
N LEU A 64 -9.63 -2.78 -10.58
CA LEU A 64 -10.12 -1.90 -11.65
C LEU A 64 -10.50 -2.68 -12.91
N LYS A 65 -9.80 -3.77 -13.25
CA LYS A 65 -10.10 -4.62 -14.43
C LYS A 65 -11.47 -5.29 -14.32
N HIS A 66 -11.98 -5.47 -13.11
CA HIS A 66 -13.27 -6.10 -12.85
C HIS A 66 -14.41 -5.09 -12.62
N LEU A 67 -14.12 -3.79 -12.64
CA LEU A 67 -15.14 -2.75 -12.51
C LEU A 67 -15.77 -2.39 -13.87
N PRO A 68 -17.09 -2.18 -13.91
CA PRO A 68 -17.75 -1.70 -15.12
C PRO A 68 -17.20 -0.33 -15.52
N THR A 69 -16.98 -0.16 -16.82
CA THR A 69 -16.25 0.95 -17.47
C THR A 69 -16.83 2.36 -17.23
N GLU A 70 -18.00 2.47 -16.58
CA GLU A 70 -18.66 3.75 -16.29
C GLU A 70 -18.13 4.43 -15.01
N ILE A 71 -17.48 3.70 -14.10
CA ILE A 71 -16.91 4.24 -12.85
C ILE A 71 -15.44 4.66 -13.01
N GLY A 72 -14.71 4.08 -13.97
CA GLY A 72 -13.28 4.34 -14.22
C GLY A 72 -12.95 5.68 -14.89
N ARG A 73 -13.92 6.60 -15.01
CA ARG A 73 -13.83 7.88 -15.74
C ARG A 73 -13.99 9.13 -14.87
N LEU A 74 -13.93 9.02 -13.55
CA LEU A 74 -13.79 10.20 -12.70
C LEU A 74 -12.34 10.72 -12.82
N LYS A 75 -12.10 11.43 -13.93
CA LYS A 75 -11.05 12.42 -14.08
C LYS A 75 -11.34 13.62 -13.18
#